data_AF-K2B9E4-F1
#
_entry.id   AF-K2B9E4-F1
#
_cell.length_a   1.000
_cell.length_b   1.000
_cell.length_c   1.000
_cell.angle_alpha   90.00
_cell.angle_beta   90.00
_cell.angle_gamma   90.00
#
_symmetry.space_group_name_H-M   'P 1'
#
loop_
_entity.id
_entity.type
_entity.pdbx_description
1 polymer ?
#
loop_
_entity_poly.entity_id
_entity_poly.type
_entity_poly.pdbx_seq_one_letter_code
_entity_poly.pdbx_strand_id
1 'polypeptide(L)'
;MVMKRELIHRLNTWKSSSYRKPMLVMGARQVGKTTLVRDFGKKSYRNLVELNFDDHPQLKQLFERDLDPKRIVRDISLELNVKIIPGETLLFFDEIQDCPNALNSLKYFRENANEYHVCGAGSLLGVKLMHTKGFPVGQVHFEKLFPLSFFEFLDALNQTQLKEYLLSLTLNDKINPAIHEKCLDYLKYYLLIGGMPEAIYRYQETKDFNLVRDVHKNILHSYDLDFMKHAPSDLVMKITECFHSISSQLSKENKKFIYSIIREGARARNYEMALQWLVEANLFNKVYQVSTPKMPLRAYENSQYFKAYFCDVGLLTTLSDLPIKVVIHGNQLFQEFHGALTENFVAQELVRAHERLHYW
;
A
#
# COMPACT_ATOMS: atom_id res chain seq x y z
N MET A 1 11.90 -7.39 12.91
CA MET A 1 10.73 -8.02 13.56
C MET A 1 9.68 -8.33 12.49
N VAL A 2 9.01 -9.48 12.55
CA VAL A 2 7.99 -9.87 11.56
C VAL A 2 6.61 -9.48 12.07
N MET A 3 5.91 -8.62 11.34
CA MET A 3 4.51 -8.26 11.64
C MET A 3 3.57 -9.26 10.98
N LYS A 4 2.53 -9.70 11.72
CA LYS A 4 1.49 -10.57 11.17
C LYS A 4 0.68 -9.77 10.16
N ARG A 5 0.72 -10.20 8.89
CA ARG A 5 -0.06 -9.58 7.81
C ARG A 5 -1.17 -10.51 7.35
N GLU A 6 -2.37 -9.99 7.19
CA GLU A 6 -3.52 -10.77 6.69
C GLU A 6 -3.28 -11.27 5.27
N LEU A 7 -2.51 -10.51 4.47
CA LEU A 7 -2.16 -10.86 3.09
C LEU A 7 -1.39 -12.19 2.98
N ILE A 8 -0.74 -12.65 4.07
CA ILE A 8 -0.05 -13.96 4.12
C ILE A 8 -1.02 -15.10 3.80
N HIS A 9 -2.29 -15.01 4.23
CA HIS A 9 -3.27 -16.05 3.93
C HIS A 9 -3.52 -16.16 2.42
N ARG A 10 -3.63 -15.03 1.71
CA ARG A 10 -3.78 -15.02 0.25
C ARG A 10 -2.53 -15.56 -0.46
N LEU A 11 -1.34 -15.24 0.03
CA LEU A 11 -0.08 -15.79 -0.51
C LEU A 11 0.00 -17.32 -0.33
N ASN A 12 -0.47 -17.86 0.79
CA ASN A 12 -0.55 -19.30 1.00
C ASN A 12 -1.57 -19.96 0.07
N THR A 13 -2.76 -19.36 -0.11
CA THR A 13 -3.76 -19.84 -1.08
C THR A 13 -3.19 -19.83 -2.51
N TRP A 14 -2.50 -18.75 -2.88
CA TRP A 14 -1.82 -18.62 -4.17
C TRP A 14 -0.80 -19.73 -4.41
N LYS A 15 0.05 -20.02 -3.42
CA LYS A 15 1.06 -21.09 -3.51
C LYS A 15 0.43 -22.44 -3.85
N SER A 16 -0.68 -22.77 -3.19
CA SER A 16 -1.37 -24.06 -3.32
C SER A 16 -2.25 -24.19 -4.57
N SER A 17 -2.40 -23.13 -5.36
CA SER A 17 -3.23 -23.16 -6.57
C SER A 17 -2.56 -23.90 -7.72
N SER A 18 -3.30 -24.79 -8.39
CA SER A 18 -2.88 -25.42 -9.65
C SER A 18 -2.92 -24.47 -10.85
N TYR A 19 -3.65 -23.37 -10.76
CA TYR A 19 -3.75 -22.34 -11.80
C TYR A 19 -2.92 -21.09 -11.47
N ARG A 20 -1.86 -21.25 -10.66
CA ARG A 20 -1.02 -20.18 -10.15
C ARG A 20 -0.39 -19.34 -11.26
N LYS A 21 -0.69 -18.04 -11.27
CA LYS A 21 0.06 -17.05 -12.05
C LYS A 21 1.20 -16.48 -11.22
N PRO A 22 2.33 -16.04 -11.79
CA PRO A 22 3.30 -15.25 -11.05
C PRO A 22 2.63 -14.09 -10.31
N MET A 23 3.03 -13.88 -9.07
CA MET A 23 2.44 -12.90 -8.16
C MET A 23 3.16 -11.56 -8.28
N LEU A 24 2.41 -10.45 -8.25
CA LEU A 24 2.93 -9.10 -8.11
C LEU A 24 2.31 -8.43 -6.88
N VAL A 25 3.14 -8.19 -5.86
CA VAL A 25 2.74 -7.46 -4.65
C VAL A 25 3.03 -5.97 -4.85
N MET A 26 1.97 -5.17 -4.90
CA MET A 26 2.03 -3.73 -5.13
C MET A 26 1.57 -2.96 -3.90
N GLY A 27 1.90 -1.67 -3.79
CA GLY A 27 1.44 -0.83 -2.70
C GLY A 27 2.36 0.35 -2.46
N ALA A 28 1.95 1.28 -1.59
CA ALA A 28 2.75 2.46 -1.30
C ALA A 28 4.16 2.10 -0.79
N ARG A 29 5.10 3.03 -0.89
CA ARG A 29 6.43 2.81 -0.33
C ARG A 29 6.38 2.63 1.18
N GLN A 30 7.30 1.81 1.68
CA GLN A 30 7.49 1.49 3.10
C GLN A 30 6.34 0.74 3.81
N VAL A 31 5.28 0.33 3.10
CA VAL A 31 4.20 -0.52 3.69
C VAL A 31 4.62 -1.96 4.02
N GLY A 32 5.88 -2.34 3.79
CA GLY A 32 6.45 -3.64 4.17
C GLY A 32 6.33 -4.75 3.12
N LYS A 33 6.31 -4.42 1.81
CA LYS A 33 6.20 -5.39 0.70
C LYS A 33 7.34 -6.43 0.71
N THR A 34 8.59 -5.96 0.69
CA THR A 34 9.78 -6.80 0.74
C THR A 34 9.79 -7.68 1.99
N THR A 35 9.47 -7.10 3.16
CA THR A 35 9.39 -7.84 4.43
C THR A 35 8.33 -8.93 4.39
N LEU A 36 7.15 -8.64 3.83
CA LEU A 36 6.07 -9.62 3.67
C LEU A 36 6.51 -10.80 2.81
N VAL A 37 7.08 -10.54 1.62
CA VAL A 37 7.46 -11.61 0.69
C VAL A 37 8.64 -12.42 1.23
N ARG A 38 9.63 -11.78 1.86
CA ARG A 38 10.74 -12.48 2.54
C ARG A 38 10.24 -13.40 3.65
N ASP A 39 9.32 -12.92 4.50
CA ASP A 39 8.75 -13.73 5.59
C ASP A 39 7.97 -14.93 5.06
N PHE A 40 7.11 -14.69 4.07
CA PHE A 40 6.37 -15.74 3.38
C PHE A 40 7.31 -16.76 2.72
N GLY A 41 8.35 -16.30 2.03
CA GLY A 41 9.37 -17.15 1.42
C GLY A 41 10.05 -18.06 2.43
N LYS A 42 10.53 -17.50 3.54
CA LYS A 42 11.24 -18.24 4.60
C LYS A 42 10.35 -19.26 5.32
N LYS A 43 9.07 -18.96 5.52
CA LYS A 43 8.13 -19.84 6.24
C LYS A 43 7.51 -20.91 5.35
N SER A 44 7.25 -20.56 4.09
CA SER A 44 6.49 -21.42 3.19
C SER A 44 7.37 -22.19 2.21
N TYR A 45 8.65 -21.85 2.03
CA TYR A 45 9.54 -22.53 1.09
C TYR A 45 10.80 -23.02 1.77
N ARG A 46 11.42 -24.04 1.17
CA ARG A 46 12.71 -24.55 1.65
C ARG A 46 13.83 -23.57 1.32
N ASN A 47 13.71 -22.89 0.18
CA ASN A 47 14.67 -21.89 -0.25
C ASN A 47 13.96 -20.63 -0.76
N LEU A 48 14.56 -19.47 -0.48
CA LEU A 48 14.17 -18.18 -1.02
C LEU A 48 15.36 -17.63 -1.80
N VAL A 49 15.17 -17.41 -3.10
CA VAL A 49 16.17 -16.75 -3.95
C VAL A 49 15.64 -15.37 -4.28
N GLU A 50 16.29 -14.36 -3.73
CA GLU A 50 15.91 -12.97 -3.88
C GLU A 50 16.84 -12.26 -4.87
N LEU A 51 16.24 -11.52 -5.80
CA LEU A 51 16.92 -10.64 -6.75
C LEU A 51 16.37 -9.24 -6.53
N ASN A 52 17.19 -8.37 -5.93
CA ASN A 52 16.84 -6.97 -5.77
C ASN A 52 17.49 -6.15 -6.88
N PHE A 53 16.69 -5.59 -7.79
CA PHE A 53 17.18 -4.93 -8.99
C PHE A 53 17.63 -3.47 -8.78
N ASP A 54 17.33 -2.88 -7.63
CA ASP A 54 17.83 -1.55 -7.25
C ASP A 54 19.20 -1.68 -6.58
N ASP A 55 19.33 -2.63 -5.65
CA ASP A 55 20.57 -2.91 -4.89
C ASP A 55 21.64 -3.60 -5.74
N HIS A 56 21.23 -4.51 -6.63
CA HIS A 56 22.13 -5.25 -7.54
C HIS A 56 21.74 -5.05 -9.01
N PRO A 57 22.00 -3.87 -9.61
CA PRO A 57 21.61 -3.57 -10.98
C PRO A 57 22.17 -4.53 -12.04
N GLN A 58 23.32 -5.15 -11.79
CA GLN A 58 23.94 -6.15 -12.67
C GLN A 58 23.06 -7.37 -12.92
N LEU A 59 22.17 -7.74 -11.97
CA LEU A 59 21.24 -8.86 -12.13
C LEU A 59 20.25 -8.65 -13.29
N LYS A 60 20.08 -7.42 -13.77
CA LYS A 60 19.23 -7.10 -14.92
C LYS A 60 19.72 -7.78 -16.21
N GLN A 61 21.04 -7.96 -16.35
CA GLN A 61 21.67 -8.61 -17.51
C GLN A 61 21.19 -10.06 -17.68
N LEU A 62 20.79 -10.72 -16.59
CA LEU A 62 20.22 -12.06 -16.60
C LEU A 62 18.91 -12.15 -17.42
N PHE A 63 18.30 -11.03 -17.79
CA PHE A 63 17.04 -10.95 -18.53
C PHE A 63 17.18 -10.29 -19.92
N GLU A 64 18.40 -9.95 -20.37
CA GLU A 64 18.61 -9.17 -21.60
C GLU A 64 18.68 -10.03 -22.87
N ARG A 65 19.30 -11.21 -22.80
CA ARG A 65 19.51 -12.09 -23.97
C ARG A 65 18.18 -12.56 -24.57
N ASP A 66 17.36 -13.16 -23.73
CA ASP A 66 16.03 -13.69 -24.04
C ASP A 66 15.23 -13.84 -22.74
N LEU A 67 13.93 -14.10 -22.89
CA LEU A 67 13.00 -14.27 -21.77
C LEU A 67 12.65 -15.74 -21.51
N ASP A 68 13.51 -16.69 -21.90
CA ASP A 68 13.30 -18.13 -21.63
C ASP A 68 13.48 -18.43 -20.13
N PRO A 69 12.43 -18.88 -19.42
CA PRO A 69 12.51 -19.15 -17.98
C PRO A 69 13.56 -20.17 -17.60
N LYS A 70 13.80 -21.20 -18.42
CA LYS A 70 14.76 -22.27 -18.08
C LYS A 70 16.19 -21.75 -18.10
N ARG A 71 16.53 -20.94 -19.12
CA ARG A 71 17.81 -20.23 -19.17
C ARG A 71 17.92 -19.23 -18.01
N ILE A 72 16.92 -18.37 -17.80
CA ILE A 72 16.91 -17.40 -16.70
C ILE A 72 17.21 -18.08 -15.37
N VAL A 73 16.46 -19.14 -15.04
CA VAL A 73 16.64 -19.88 -13.78
C VAL A 73 18.05 -20.48 -13.66
N ARG A 74 18.58 -21.06 -14.73
CA ARG A 74 19.94 -21.60 -14.73
C ARG A 74 20.97 -20.50 -14.47
N ASP A 75 20.84 -19.36 -15.14
CA ASP A 75 21.81 -18.29 -15.03
C ASP A 75 21.73 -17.62 -13.64
N ILE A 76 20.51 -17.47 -13.07
CA ILE A 76 20.34 -17.06 -11.66
C ILE A 76 21.01 -18.07 -10.71
N SER A 77 20.81 -19.37 -10.94
CA SER A 77 21.38 -20.43 -10.11
C SER A 77 22.92 -20.40 -10.10
N LEU A 78 23.54 -20.11 -11.25
CA LEU A 78 24.98 -19.99 -11.41
C LEU A 78 25.51 -18.69 -10.78
N GLU A 79 24.89 -17.55 -11.09
CA GLU A 79 25.32 -16.23 -10.62
C GLU A 79 25.29 -16.14 -9.09
N LEU A 80 24.21 -16.64 -8.47
CA LEU A 80 24.05 -16.60 -7.01
C LEU A 80 24.63 -17.82 -6.31
N ASN A 81 25.14 -18.81 -7.06
CA ASN A 81 25.60 -20.11 -6.55
C ASN A 81 24.57 -20.80 -5.63
N VAL A 82 23.31 -20.83 -6.06
CA VAL A 82 22.19 -21.42 -5.31
C VAL A 82 21.45 -22.45 -6.15
N LYS A 83 20.97 -23.52 -5.52
CA LYS A 83 20.10 -24.49 -6.19
C LYS A 83 18.65 -23.99 -6.19
N ILE A 84 18.05 -23.89 -7.38
CA ILE A 84 16.63 -23.58 -7.56
C ILE A 84 15.89 -24.88 -7.85
N ILE A 85 15.00 -25.27 -6.95
CA ILE A 85 14.19 -26.48 -7.06
C ILE A 85 12.73 -26.07 -7.28
N PRO A 86 12.08 -26.49 -8.38
CA PRO A 86 10.66 -26.23 -8.62
C PRO A 86 9.79 -26.66 -7.44
N GLY A 87 8.78 -25.86 -7.09
CA GLY A 87 7.88 -26.10 -5.95
C GLY A 87 8.49 -25.92 -4.54
N GLU A 88 9.81 -26.09 -4.38
CA GLU A 88 10.51 -25.93 -3.10
C GLU A 88 11.18 -24.56 -2.93
N THR A 89 11.43 -23.86 -4.03
CA THR A 89 12.10 -22.54 -4.05
C THR A 89 11.15 -21.45 -4.50
N LEU A 90 11.10 -20.34 -3.75
CA LEU A 90 10.47 -19.10 -4.18
C LEU A 90 11.52 -18.21 -4.85
N LEU A 91 11.25 -17.80 -6.10
CA LEU A 91 11.98 -16.73 -6.77
C LEU A 91 11.30 -15.41 -6.41
N PHE A 92 12.03 -14.52 -5.75
CA PHE A 92 11.54 -13.20 -5.35
C PHE A 92 12.27 -12.12 -6.15
N PHE A 93 11.52 -11.43 -7.01
CA PHE A 93 11.97 -10.32 -7.84
C PHE A 93 11.59 -9.00 -7.16
N ASP A 94 12.51 -8.46 -6.36
CA ASP A 94 12.26 -7.23 -5.60
C ASP A 94 12.62 -5.98 -6.40
N GLU A 95 11.86 -4.91 -6.19
CA GLU A 95 11.89 -3.69 -7.01
C GLU A 95 11.82 -4.00 -8.52
N ILE A 96 10.93 -4.94 -8.89
CA ILE A 96 10.82 -5.48 -10.27
C ILE A 96 10.55 -4.40 -11.33
N GLN A 97 10.00 -3.25 -10.94
CA GLN A 97 9.79 -2.12 -11.84
C GLN A 97 11.10 -1.49 -12.36
N ASP A 98 12.25 -1.82 -11.76
CA ASP A 98 13.57 -1.39 -12.22
C ASP A 98 14.22 -2.39 -13.18
N CYS A 99 13.56 -3.53 -13.46
CA CYS A 99 13.91 -4.47 -14.52
C CYS A 99 12.67 -4.83 -15.39
N PRO A 100 12.35 -4.03 -16.42
CA PRO A 100 11.21 -4.27 -17.31
C PRO A 100 11.23 -5.66 -17.98
N ASN A 101 12.41 -6.19 -18.30
CA ASN A 101 12.54 -7.53 -18.89
C ASN A 101 12.23 -8.63 -17.87
N ALA A 102 12.59 -8.49 -16.60
CA ALA A 102 12.15 -9.42 -15.55
C ALA A 102 10.62 -9.39 -15.41
N LEU A 103 10.00 -8.21 -15.44
CA LEU A 103 8.54 -8.08 -15.44
C LEU A 103 7.91 -8.77 -16.65
N ASN A 104 8.44 -8.55 -17.86
CA ASN A 104 7.95 -9.18 -19.08
C ASN A 104 8.17 -10.71 -19.09
N SER A 105 9.24 -11.19 -18.44
CA SER A 105 9.54 -12.62 -18.34
C SER A 105 8.45 -13.41 -17.61
N LEU A 106 7.67 -12.76 -16.73
CA LEU A 106 6.61 -13.40 -15.96
C LEU A 106 5.57 -14.10 -16.84
N LYS A 107 5.32 -13.58 -18.05
CA LYS A 107 4.47 -14.26 -19.04
C LYS A 107 5.00 -15.67 -19.34
N TYR A 108 6.29 -15.78 -19.64
CA TYR A 108 6.90 -17.06 -20.01
C TYR A 108 7.03 -17.99 -18.82
N PHE A 109 7.25 -17.48 -17.61
CA PHE A 109 7.16 -18.28 -16.38
C PHE A 109 5.76 -18.88 -16.21
N ARG A 110 4.69 -18.14 -16.54
CA ARG A 110 3.33 -18.69 -16.51
C ARG A 110 3.12 -19.74 -17.61
N GLU A 111 3.47 -19.42 -18.85
CA GLU A 111 3.13 -20.23 -20.03
C GLU A 111 3.99 -21.51 -20.15
N ASN A 112 5.29 -21.40 -19.87
CA ASN A 112 6.27 -22.43 -20.23
C ASN A 112 6.94 -23.11 -19.04
N ALA A 113 6.82 -22.55 -17.83
CA ALA A 113 7.59 -23.00 -16.67
C ALA A 113 6.86 -22.74 -15.33
N ASN A 114 5.58 -23.09 -15.25
CA ASN A 114 4.74 -22.78 -14.10
C ASN A 114 5.18 -23.44 -12.79
N GLU A 115 5.98 -24.51 -12.89
CA GLU A 115 6.59 -25.21 -11.77
C GLU A 115 7.51 -24.32 -10.92
N TYR A 116 8.02 -23.22 -11.47
CA TYR A 116 8.74 -22.19 -10.71
C TYR A 116 7.76 -21.21 -10.08
N HIS A 117 7.87 -21.05 -8.76
CA HIS A 117 7.06 -20.09 -8.03
C HIS A 117 7.77 -18.74 -8.07
N VAL A 118 7.16 -17.77 -8.73
CA VAL A 118 7.72 -16.42 -8.89
C VAL A 118 6.80 -15.40 -8.25
N CYS A 119 7.37 -14.56 -7.39
CA CYS A 119 6.72 -13.41 -6.79
C CYS A 119 7.58 -12.17 -7.07
N GLY A 120 6.98 -11.09 -7.55
CA GLY A 120 7.61 -9.79 -7.65
C GLY A 120 7.00 -8.79 -6.68
N ALA A 121 7.77 -7.81 -6.24
CA ALA A 121 7.26 -6.68 -5.46
C ALA A 121 7.74 -5.34 -6.05
N GLY A 122 6.92 -4.31 -5.90
CA GLY A 122 7.26 -2.98 -6.39
C GLY A 122 6.24 -1.91 -5.98
N SER A 123 6.71 -0.69 -5.73
CA SER A 123 5.84 0.38 -5.20
C SER A 123 5.10 1.16 -6.30
N LEU A 124 5.82 1.48 -7.38
CA LEU A 124 5.37 2.31 -8.50
C LEU A 124 4.98 1.49 -9.72
N LEU A 125 4.52 0.25 -9.50
CA LEU A 125 4.12 -0.62 -10.59
C LEU A 125 2.98 0.04 -11.40
N GLY A 126 1.89 0.51 -10.78
CA GLY A 126 0.81 1.21 -11.51
C GLY A 126 1.29 2.34 -12.43
N VAL A 127 2.26 3.14 -11.96
CA VAL A 127 2.86 4.24 -12.74
C VAL A 127 3.74 3.71 -13.88
N LYS A 128 4.69 2.83 -13.60
CA LYS A 128 5.67 2.35 -14.61
C LYS A 128 5.04 1.39 -15.62
N LEU A 129 3.96 0.71 -15.26
CA LEU A 129 3.20 -0.17 -16.15
C LEU A 129 2.64 0.55 -17.39
N MET A 130 2.31 1.84 -17.28
CA MET A 130 1.84 2.64 -18.42
C MET A 130 2.90 2.83 -19.52
N HIS A 131 4.19 2.67 -19.18
CA HIS A 131 5.30 2.95 -20.09
C HIS A 131 6.10 1.70 -20.48
N THR A 132 5.82 0.55 -19.87
CA THR A 132 6.52 -0.71 -20.19
C THR A 132 5.92 -1.36 -21.43
N LYS A 133 6.70 -1.43 -22.52
CA LYS A 133 6.34 -2.23 -23.70
C LYS A 133 6.23 -3.71 -23.32
N GLY A 134 5.11 -4.33 -23.68
CA GLY A 134 4.95 -5.79 -23.59
C GLY A 134 4.50 -6.33 -22.24
N PHE A 135 3.86 -5.50 -21.39
CA PHE A 135 3.37 -5.95 -20.09
C PHE A 135 2.57 -7.27 -20.17
N PRO A 136 2.83 -8.27 -19.31
CA PRO A 136 2.17 -9.59 -19.32
C PRO A 136 0.69 -9.56 -18.88
N VAL A 137 -0.16 -8.85 -19.62
CA VAL A 137 -1.60 -8.74 -19.36
C VAL A 137 -2.23 -10.12 -19.28
N GLY A 138 -2.96 -10.38 -18.21
CA GLY A 138 -3.65 -11.65 -17.97
C GLY A 138 -2.75 -12.80 -17.52
N GLN A 139 -1.43 -12.64 -17.50
CA GLN A 139 -0.48 -13.70 -17.14
C GLN A 139 0.06 -13.61 -15.73
N VAL A 140 -0.21 -12.50 -15.03
CA VAL A 140 0.17 -12.27 -13.63
C VAL A 140 -1.06 -12.15 -12.73
N HIS A 141 -0.87 -12.40 -11.44
CA HIS A 141 -1.84 -12.13 -10.38
C HIS A 141 -1.34 -10.96 -9.55
N PHE A 142 -2.20 -9.98 -9.27
CA PHE A 142 -1.83 -8.81 -8.49
C PHE A 142 -2.43 -8.90 -7.09
N GLU A 143 -1.63 -8.56 -6.08
CA GLU A 143 -2.10 -8.31 -4.73
C GLU A 143 -1.65 -6.92 -4.27
N LYS A 144 -2.56 -6.17 -3.67
CA LYS A 144 -2.27 -4.83 -3.14
C LYS A 144 -2.04 -4.92 -1.63
N LEU A 145 -0.86 -4.51 -1.20
CA LEU A 145 -0.49 -4.35 0.20
C LEU A 145 -0.71 -2.90 0.63
N PHE A 146 -1.56 -2.73 1.63
CA PHE A 146 -1.84 -1.46 2.28
C PHE A 146 -0.91 -1.28 3.51
N PRO A 147 -0.87 -0.10 4.15
CA PRO A 147 -0.41 0.03 5.54
C PRO A 147 -1.09 -1.01 6.45
N LEU A 148 -0.59 -1.28 7.65
CA LEU A 148 -1.25 -2.20 8.59
C LEU A 148 -2.68 -1.70 8.90
N SER A 149 -3.64 -2.62 9.08
CA SER A 149 -5.00 -2.26 9.54
C SER A 149 -4.96 -1.96 11.02
N PHE A 150 -6.06 -1.41 11.54
CA PHE A 150 -6.27 -1.34 12.97
C PHE A 150 -6.11 -2.71 13.65
N PHE A 151 -6.62 -3.79 13.04
CA PHE A 151 -6.47 -5.13 13.60
C PHE A 151 -5.04 -5.69 13.51
N GLU A 152 -4.33 -5.46 12.39
CA GLU A 152 -2.90 -5.82 12.29
C GLU A 152 -2.06 -5.00 13.29
N PHE A 153 -2.44 -3.74 13.55
CA PHE A 153 -1.83 -2.88 14.55
C PHE A 153 -2.05 -3.38 15.98
N LEU A 154 -3.27 -3.83 16.33
CA LEU A 154 -3.53 -4.44 17.63
C LEU A 154 -2.64 -5.68 17.86
N ASP A 155 -2.49 -6.54 16.84
CA ASP A 155 -1.58 -7.68 16.91
C ASP A 155 -0.13 -7.23 17.10
N ALA A 156 0.32 -6.19 16.40
CA ALA A 156 1.67 -5.65 16.53
C ALA A 156 1.95 -5.10 17.94
N LEU A 157 0.93 -4.56 18.62
CA LEU A 157 1.02 -4.11 20.01
C LEU A 157 0.71 -5.19 21.05
N ASN A 158 0.74 -6.47 20.66
CA ASN A 158 0.45 -7.62 21.51
C ASN A 158 -0.95 -7.58 22.15
N GLN A 159 -1.93 -6.98 21.47
CA GLN A 159 -3.34 -6.93 21.88
C GLN A 159 -4.22 -7.92 21.10
N THR A 160 -3.70 -9.12 20.81
CA THR A 160 -4.40 -10.15 20.03
C THR A 160 -5.76 -10.53 20.66
N GLN A 161 -5.85 -10.65 21.99
CA GLN A 161 -7.12 -10.95 22.67
C GLN A 161 -8.16 -9.83 22.46
N LEU A 162 -7.74 -8.57 22.41
CA LEU A 162 -8.65 -7.45 22.16
C LEU A 162 -9.16 -7.49 20.72
N LYS A 163 -8.29 -7.79 19.76
CA LYS A 163 -8.66 -8.03 18.37
C LYS A 163 -9.67 -9.17 18.25
N GLU A 164 -9.39 -10.32 18.83
CA GLU A 164 -10.27 -11.50 18.79
C GLU A 164 -11.64 -11.21 19.40
N TYR A 165 -11.66 -10.51 20.54
CA TYR A 165 -12.89 -10.03 21.15
C TYR A 165 -13.67 -9.13 20.17
N LEU A 166 -13.05 -8.11 19.59
CA LEU A 166 -13.71 -7.19 18.65
C LEU A 166 -14.26 -7.91 17.41
N LEU A 167 -13.53 -8.88 16.87
CA LEU A 167 -13.96 -9.68 15.71
C LEU A 167 -15.11 -10.64 16.04
N SER A 168 -15.29 -10.99 17.32
CA SER A 168 -16.40 -11.84 17.78
C SER A 168 -17.72 -11.09 17.95
N LEU A 169 -17.68 -9.75 17.96
CA LEU A 169 -18.85 -8.92 18.20
C LEU A 169 -19.73 -8.76 16.95
N THR A 170 -21.01 -8.56 17.20
CA THR A 170 -22.03 -8.12 16.26
C THR A 170 -22.51 -6.71 16.62
N LEU A 171 -23.23 -6.05 15.71
CA LEU A 171 -23.74 -4.69 15.94
C LEU A 171 -24.71 -4.57 17.12
N ASN A 172 -25.28 -5.68 17.60
CA ASN A 172 -26.25 -5.70 18.70
C ASN A 172 -25.59 -5.95 20.06
N ASP A 173 -24.31 -6.31 20.10
CA ASP A 173 -23.63 -6.66 21.34
C ASP A 173 -23.31 -5.42 22.17
N LYS A 174 -23.50 -5.54 23.48
CA LYS A 174 -23.12 -4.49 24.44
C LYS A 174 -21.68 -4.74 24.89
N ILE A 175 -20.83 -3.73 24.73
CA ILE A 175 -19.44 -3.78 25.16
C ILE A 175 -19.37 -3.24 26.60
N ASN A 176 -18.61 -3.92 27.47
CA ASN A 176 -18.32 -3.40 28.81
C ASN A 176 -17.67 -2.00 28.71
N PRO A 177 -18.12 -0.99 29.47
CA PRO A 177 -17.59 0.38 29.37
C PRO A 177 -16.07 0.49 29.49
N ALA A 178 -15.43 -0.28 30.38
CA ALA A 178 -13.98 -0.25 30.54
C ALA A 178 -13.24 -0.82 29.31
N ILE A 179 -13.82 -1.84 28.67
CA ILE A 179 -13.28 -2.40 27.42
C ILE A 179 -13.50 -1.40 26.27
N HIS A 180 -14.66 -0.74 26.23
CA HIS A 180 -14.95 0.30 25.24
C HIS A 180 -13.93 1.45 25.30
N GLU A 181 -13.66 2.00 26.49
CA GLU A 181 -12.64 3.05 26.66
C GLU A 181 -11.26 2.57 26.23
N LYS A 182 -10.88 1.33 26.58
CA LYS A 182 -9.62 0.72 26.11
C LYS A 182 -9.55 0.66 24.58
N CYS A 183 -10.64 0.28 23.90
CA CYS A 183 -10.71 0.27 22.43
C CYS A 183 -10.55 1.68 21.86
N LEU A 184 -11.20 2.68 22.45
CA LEU A 184 -11.07 4.08 22.03
C LEU A 184 -9.64 4.57 22.19
N ASP A 185 -8.93 4.19 23.25
CA ASP A 185 -7.52 4.58 23.42
C ASP A 185 -6.61 3.95 22.36
N TYR A 186 -6.79 2.67 22.04
CA TYR A 186 -6.03 2.06 20.93
C TYR A 186 -6.39 2.68 19.58
N LEU A 187 -7.64 3.08 19.37
CA LEU A 187 -8.03 3.80 18.16
C LEU A 187 -7.33 5.16 18.09
N LYS A 188 -7.28 5.93 19.18
CA LYS A 188 -6.51 7.20 19.24
C LYS A 188 -5.03 6.96 18.93
N TYR A 189 -4.44 5.90 19.47
CA TYR A 189 -3.04 5.54 19.17
C TYR A 189 -2.86 5.22 17.68
N TYR A 190 -3.77 4.45 17.09
CA TYR A 190 -3.71 4.14 15.67
C TYR A 190 -3.92 5.37 14.78
N LEU A 191 -4.77 6.32 15.15
CA LEU A 191 -4.91 7.59 14.43
C LEU A 191 -3.60 8.41 14.43
N LEU A 192 -2.80 8.30 15.50
CA LEU A 192 -1.51 8.98 15.62
C LEU A 192 -0.36 8.25 14.96
N ILE A 193 -0.31 6.92 15.09
CA ILE A 193 0.79 6.06 14.64
C ILE A 193 0.58 5.59 13.20
N GLY A 194 -0.68 5.39 12.81
CA GLY A 194 -1.04 4.81 11.52
C GLY A 194 -0.67 3.34 11.39
N GLY A 195 -0.67 2.90 10.13
CA GLY A 195 -0.36 1.56 9.68
C GLY A 195 1.08 1.39 9.15
N MET A 196 1.92 2.42 9.16
CA MET A 196 3.28 2.28 8.62
C MET A 196 4.14 1.38 9.53
N PRO A 197 4.75 0.29 9.01
CA PRO A 197 5.51 -0.66 9.83
C PRO A 197 6.60 -0.03 10.70
N GLU A 198 7.37 0.91 10.16
CA GLU A 198 8.45 1.57 10.90
C GLU A 198 7.90 2.42 12.06
N ALA A 199 6.79 3.12 11.85
CA ALA A 199 6.13 3.93 12.87
C ALA A 199 5.61 3.07 14.03
N ILE A 200 4.95 1.95 13.71
CA ILE A 200 4.44 1.00 14.71
C ILE A 200 5.59 0.40 15.51
N TYR A 201 6.67 0.01 14.84
CA TYR A 201 7.86 -0.54 15.50
C TYR A 201 8.51 0.48 16.44
N ARG A 202 8.69 1.71 15.96
CA ARG A 202 9.23 2.82 16.75
C ARG A 202 8.41 3.05 18.02
N TYR A 203 7.09 3.07 17.91
CA TYR A 203 6.22 3.20 19.07
C TYR A 203 6.33 2.00 20.01
N GLN A 204 6.40 0.79 19.47
CA GLN A 204 6.50 -0.42 20.28
C GLN A 204 7.75 -0.41 21.16
N GLU A 205 8.89 0.02 20.62
CA GLU A 205 10.16 0.11 21.34
C GLU A 205 10.21 1.27 22.34
N THR A 206 9.74 2.45 21.94
CA THR A 206 10.03 3.69 22.67
C THR A 206 8.86 4.20 23.49
N LYS A 207 7.63 3.82 23.12
CA LYS A 207 6.37 4.40 23.64
C LYS A 207 6.29 5.93 23.47
N ASP A 208 7.05 6.52 22.54
CA ASP A 208 7.12 7.96 22.32
C ASP A 208 6.51 8.36 20.97
N PHE A 209 5.42 9.13 21.03
CA PHE A 209 4.73 9.64 19.84
C PHE A 209 5.53 10.70 19.07
N ASN A 210 6.48 11.41 19.70
CA ASN A 210 7.33 12.36 19.00
C ASN A 210 8.34 11.64 18.11
N LEU A 211 8.93 10.55 18.61
CA LEU A 211 9.84 9.71 17.82
C LEU A 211 9.11 9.03 16.65
N VAL A 212 7.83 8.69 16.83
CA VAL A 212 6.96 8.23 15.74
C VAL A 212 6.73 9.34 14.70
N ARG A 213 6.49 10.57 15.15
CA ARG A 213 6.33 11.72 14.26
C ARG A 213 7.59 12.01 13.44
N ASP A 214 8.78 11.82 14.02
CA ASP A 214 10.03 11.96 13.28
C ASP A 214 10.16 10.91 12.18
N VAL A 215 9.74 9.66 12.47
CA VAL A 215 9.63 8.61 11.43
C VAL A 215 8.68 9.08 10.33
N HIS A 216 7.47 9.53 10.66
CA HIS A 216 6.51 10.01 9.66
C HIS A 216 7.05 11.13 8.78
N LYS A 217 7.77 12.10 9.36
CA LYS A 217 8.42 13.17 8.59
C LYS A 217 9.44 12.62 7.60
N ASN A 218 10.24 11.64 8.01
CA ASN A 218 11.19 10.97 7.12
C ASN A 218 10.49 10.21 5.98
N ILE A 219 9.39 9.51 6.29
CA ILE A 219 8.56 8.83 5.28
C ILE A 219 8.02 9.85 4.26
N LEU A 220 7.38 10.92 4.73
CA LEU A 220 6.81 11.96 3.87
C LEU A 220 7.88 12.65 3.01
N HIS A 221 9.04 12.97 3.60
CA HIS A 221 10.16 13.53 2.87
C HIS A 221 10.69 12.56 1.79
N SER A 222 10.75 11.27 2.09
CA SER A 222 11.15 10.26 1.09
C SER A 222 10.18 10.19 -0.09
N TYR A 223 8.87 10.43 0.13
CA TYR A 223 7.90 10.51 -0.95
C TYR A 223 8.16 11.70 -1.87
N ASP A 224 8.49 12.88 -1.33
CA ASP A 224 8.86 14.04 -2.15
C ASP A 224 10.08 13.75 -3.03
N LEU A 225 11.13 13.15 -2.47
CA LEU A 225 12.33 12.75 -3.23
C LEU A 225 12.01 11.73 -4.33
N ASP A 226 11.07 10.84 -4.06
CA ASP A 226 10.64 9.83 -5.02
C ASP A 226 9.82 10.38 -6.17
N PHE A 227 9.04 11.43 -5.93
CA PHE A 227 8.36 12.15 -7.01
C PHE A 227 9.41 12.71 -7.97
N MET A 228 10.49 13.29 -7.44
CA MET A 228 11.60 13.79 -8.27
C MET A 228 12.32 12.68 -9.05
N LYS A 229 12.50 11.50 -8.44
CA LYS A 229 13.21 10.38 -9.07
C LYS A 229 12.39 9.66 -10.15
N HIS A 230 11.07 9.56 -9.98
CA HIS A 230 10.25 8.62 -10.78
C HIS A 230 9.08 9.24 -11.54
N ALA A 231 8.64 10.46 -11.19
CA ALA A 231 7.58 11.09 -11.96
C ALA A 231 8.13 11.73 -13.25
N PRO A 232 7.29 11.90 -14.29
CA PRO A 232 7.63 12.72 -15.44
C PRO A 232 8.03 14.13 -15.02
N SER A 233 9.13 14.66 -15.55
CA SER A 233 9.73 15.94 -15.14
C SER A 233 8.75 17.12 -15.18
N ASP A 234 7.80 17.11 -16.11
CA ASP A 234 6.76 18.12 -16.30
C ASP A 234 5.60 18.01 -15.30
N LEU A 235 5.49 16.87 -14.60
CA LEU A 235 4.46 16.60 -13.59
C LEU A 235 4.95 16.70 -12.15
N VAL A 236 6.27 16.63 -11.89
CA VAL A 236 6.84 16.61 -10.53
C VAL A 236 6.24 17.70 -9.65
N MET A 237 6.31 18.97 -10.08
CA MET A 237 5.79 20.10 -9.30
C MET A 237 4.30 19.95 -8.99
N LYS A 238 3.50 19.52 -9.97
CA LYS A 238 2.06 19.35 -9.81
C LYS A 238 1.70 18.18 -8.90
N ILE A 239 2.49 17.11 -8.93
CA ILE A 239 2.34 15.96 -8.04
C ILE A 239 2.62 16.40 -6.61
N THR A 240 3.72 17.11 -6.38
CA THR A 240 4.08 17.67 -5.07
C THR A 240 2.99 18.63 -4.55
N GLU A 241 2.56 19.62 -5.35
CA GLU A 241 1.49 20.55 -4.97
C GLU A 241 0.17 19.79 -4.66
N CYS A 242 -0.20 18.80 -5.48
CA CYS A 242 -1.40 17.98 -5.26
C CYS A 242 -1.29 17.15 -3.97
N PHE A 243 -0.13 16.53 -3.73
CA PHE A 243 0.16 15.73 -2.55
C PHE A 243 0.01 16.54 -1.26
N HIS A 244 0.69 17.68 -1.17
CA HIS A 244 0.65 18.56 0.00
C HIS A 244 -0.72 19.25 0.18
N SER A 245 -1.54 19.34 -0.87
CA SER A 245 -2.90 19.88 -0.74
C SER A 245 -3.86 18.97 0.02
N ILE A 246 -3.56 17.68 0.20
CA ILE A 246 -4.54 16.68 0.69
C ILE A 246 -5.16 17.04 2.04
N SER A 247 -4.36 17.60 2.96
CA SER A 247 -4.84 18.03 4.28
C SER A 247 -5.90 19.12 4.16
N SER A 248 -5.69 20.10 3.29
CA SER A 248 -6.67 21.16 2.99
C SER A 248 -7.90 20.65 2.21
N GLN A 249 -7.74 19.59 1.41
CA GLN A 249 -8.86 18.94 0.74
C GLN A 249 -9.76 18.24 1.74
N LEU A 250 -9.15 17.57 2.72
CA LEU A 250 -9.85 16.79 3.73
C LEU A 250 -10.40 17.65 4.87
N SER A 251 -9.88 18.85 5.14
CA SER A 251 -10.40 19.70 6.22
C SER A 251 -11.77 20.33 5.94
N LYS A 252 -12.13 20.53 4.66
CA LYS A 252 -13.43 21.12 4.25
C LYS A 252 -14.65 20.38 4.81
N GLU A 253 -15.75 21.08 5.05
CA GLU A 253 -17.05 20.44 5.28
C GLU A 253 -17.46 19.55 4.09
N ASN A 254 -17.42 20.10 2.87
CA ASN A 254 -17.59 19.33 1.65
C ASN A 254 -16.27 18.71 1.19
N LYS A 255 -16.12 17.41 1.43
CA LYS A 255 -14.92 16.62 1.09
C LYS A 255 -14.72 16.36 -0.41
N LYS A 256 -15.58 16.89 -1.29
CA LYS A 256 -15.35 16.85 -2.75
C LYS A 256 -13.97 17.43 -3.04
N PHE A 257 -13.15 16.74 -3.82
CA PHE A 257 -11.84 17.22 -4.24
C PHE A 257 -11.99 18.43 -5.17
N ILE A 258 -11.28 19.52 -4.88
CA ILE A 258 -11.39 20.78 -5.62
C ILE A 258 -9.99 21.21 -6.06
N TYR A 259 -9.74 21.24 -7.37
CA TYR A 259 -8.44 21.58 -7.92
C TYR A 259 -7.96 22.99 -7.55
N SER A 260 -8.85 23.99 -7.48
CA SER A 260 -8.47 25.37 -7.16
C SER A 260 -7.92 25.57 -5.74
N ILE A 261 -8.03 24.56 -4.87
CA ILE A 261 -7.41 24.58 -3.53
C ILE A 261 -5.92 24.25 -3.61
N ILE A 262 -5.50 23.47 -4.60
CA ILE A 262 -4.08 23.16 -4.82
C ILE A 262 -3.31 24.46 -5.07
N ARG A 263 -3.86 25.30 -5.95
CA ARG A 263 -3.32 26.61 -6.32
C ARG A 263 -4.39 27.45 -7.00
N GLU A 264 -4.31 28.76 -6.85
CA GLU A 264 -5.17 29.68 -7.60
C GLU A 264 -5.07 29.42 -9.12
N GLY A 265 -6.23 29.38 -9.79
CA GLY A 265 -6.31 29.07 -11.22
C GLY A 265 -6.11 27.60 -11.60
N ALA A 266 -5.84 26.71 -10.64
CA ALA A 266 -5.75 25.27 -10.90
C ALA A 266 -7.09 24.69 -11.40
N ARG A 267 -6.99 23.83 -12.42
CA ARG A 267 -8.12 23.16 -13.09
C ARG A 267 -7.82 21.67 -13.27
N ALA A 268 -8.86 20.87 -13.46
CA ALA A 268 -8.74 19.43 -13.71
C ALA A 268 -7.74 19.11 -14.83
N ARG A 269 -7.86 19.78 -15.99
CA ARG A 269 -6.95 19.62 -17.13
C ARG A 269 -5.46 19.80 -16.79
N ASN A 270 -5.14 20.54 -15.72
CA ASN A 270 -3.77 20.81 -15.33
C ASN A 270 -3.23 19.71 -14.40
N TYR A 271 -4.06 19.16 -13.49
CA TYR A 271 -3.65 18.34 -12.34
C TYR A 271 -4.19 16.91 -12.36
N GLU A 272 -5.09 16.55 -13.27
CA GLU A 272 -5.69 15.21 -13.31
C GLU A 272 -4.64 14.10 -13.45
N MET A 273 -3.62 14.31 -14.30
CA MET A 273 -2.50 13.36 -14.43
C MET A 273 -1.67 13.26 -13.15
N ALA A 274 -1.45 14.39 -12.44
CA ALA A 274 -0.72 14.40 -11.19
C ALA A 274 -1.48 13.66 -10.08
N LEU A 275 -2.80 13.88 -9.99
CA LEU A 275 -3.67 13.14 -9.09
C LEU A 275 -3.70 11.65 -9.43
N GLN A 276 -3.82 11.29 -10.71
CA GLN A 276 -3.81 9.90 -11.14
C GLN A 276 -2.48 9.23 -10.77
N TRP A 277 -1.36 9.93 -10.94
CA TRP A 277 -0.05 9.42 -10.54
C TRP A 277 0.00 9.06 -9.05
N LEU A 278 -0.54 9.92 -8.17
CA LEU A 278 -0.62 9.66 -6.72
C LEU A 278 -1.53 8.47 -6.37
N VAL A 279 -2.61 8.26 -7.14
CA VAL A 279 -3.48 7.09 -7.00
C VAL A 279 -2.74 5.80 -7.43
N GLU A 280 -2.05 5.83 -8.55
CA GLU A 280 -1.26 4.68 -9.05
C GLU A 280 -0.04 4.36 -8.16
N ALA A 281 0.51 5.38 -7.50
CA ALA A 281 1.53 5.23 -6.45
C ALA A 281 0.95 4.68 -5.13
N ASN A 282 -0.38 4.46 -5.06
CA ASN A 282 -1.12 3.98 -3.89
C ASN A 282 -1.05 4.92 -2.68
N LEU A 283 -0.78 6.21 -2.91
CA LEU A 283 -0.76 7.22 -1.86
C LEU A 283 -2.15 7.79 -1.61
N PHE A 284 -2.96 7.91 -2.67
CA PHE A 284 -4.34 8.41 -2.59
C PHE A 284 -5.34 7.32 -2.97
N ASN A 285 -6.48 7.32 -2.29
CA ASN A 285 -7.66 6.51 -2.63
C ASN A 285 -8.76 7.44 -3.15
N LYS A 286 -9.08 7.31 -4.44
CA LYS A 286 -10.14 8.10 -5.09
C LYS A 286 -11.49 7.42 -4.92
N VAL A 287 -12.48 8.16 -4.44
CA VAL A 287 -13.83 7.65 -4.13
C VAL A 287 -14.84 8.48 -4.91
N TYR A 288 -15.53 7.86 -5.86
CA TYR A 288 -16.47 8.56 -6.73
C TYR A 288 -17.85 8.67 -6.09
N GLN A 289 -18.51 9.80 -6.34
CA GLN A 289 -19.94 9.93 -6.08
C GLN A 289 -20.69 9.05 -7.07
N VAL A 290 -21.70 8.32 -6.60
CA VAL A 290 -22.70 7.71 -7.46
C VAL A 290 -23.93 8.61 -7.54
N SER A 291 -24.55 8.74 -8.71
CA SER A 291 -25.78 9.52 -8.87
C SER A 291 -26.98 8.80 -8.24
N THR A 292 -26.96 7.47 -8.21
CA THR A 292 -28.00 6.64 -7.60
C THR A 292 -27.36 5.39 -6.99
N PRO A 293 -27.73 4.98 -5.76
CA PRO A 293 -27.16 3.82 -5.10
C PRO A 293 -27.79 2.52 -5.63
N LYS A 294 -27.61 2.25 -6.94
CA LYS A 294 -28.09 1.05 -7.64
C LYS A 294 -26.93 0.17 -8.07
N MET A 295 -27.15 -1.14 -8.09
CA MET A 295 -26.15 -2.09 -8.56
C MET A 295 -26.13 -2.18 -10.10
N PRO A 296 -24.94 -2.36 -10.71
CA PRO A 296 -23.62 -2.18 -10.10
C PRO A 296 -23.31 -0.68 -9.90
N LEU A 297 -22.81 -0.28 -8.72
CA LEU A 297 -22.54 1.12 -8.35
C LEU A 297 -21.68 1.87 -9.39
N ARG A 298 -20.73 1.15 -10.01
CA ARG A 298 -19.84 1.67 -11.06
C ARG A 298 -20.59 2.31 -12.24
N ALA A 299 -21.76 1.78 -12.61
CA ALA A 299 -22.54 2.30 -13.73
C ALA A 299 -23.12 3.71 -13.46
N TYR A 300 -23.14 4.12 -12.19
CA TYR A 300 -23.71 5.39 -11.74
C TYR A 300 -22.64 6.38 -11.24
N GLU A 301 -21.35 6.05 -11.41
CA GLU A 301 -20.23 6.94 -11.01
C GLU A 301 -20.27 8.26 -11.77
N ASN A 302 -20.10 9.36 -11.03
CA ASN A 302 -19.87 10.68 -11.59
C ASN A 302 -18.37 11.01 -11.56
N SER A 303 -17.74 11.02 -12.73
CA SER A 303 -16.29 11.27 -12.87
C SER A 303 -15.84 12.65 -12.37
N GLN A 304 -16.75 13.63 -12.33
CA GLN A 304 -16.45 15.00 -11.88
C GLN A 304 -16.59 15.20 -10.36
N TYR A 305 -17.22 14.26 -9.66
CA TYR A 305 -17.50 14.35 -8.23
C TYR A 305 -16.86 13.17 -7.53
N PHE A 306 -15.74 13.44 -6.87
CA PHE A 306 -15.01 12.45 -6.12
C PHE A 306 -14.37 13.09 -4.89
N LYS A 307 -14.10 12.24 -3.89
CA LYS A 307 -13.24 12.54 -2.75
C LYS A 307 -11.89 11.83 -2.97
N ALA A 308 -10.85 12.32 -2.30
CA ALA A 308 -9.55 11.64 -2.26
C ALA A 308 -9.13 11.50 -0.80
N TYR A 309 -8.78 10.29 -0.39
CA TYR A 309 -8.30 9.99 0.96
C TYR A 309 -6.84 9.57 0.92
N PHE A 310 -6.10 9.88 1.97
CA PHE A 310 -4.71 9.50 2.11
C PHE A 310 -4.58 8.03 2.52
N CYS A 311 -3.48 7.39 2.10
CA CYS A 311 -3.26 5.97 2.33
C CYS A 311 -3.09 5.58 3.80
N ASP A 312 -2.63 6.52 4.65
CA ASP A 312 -2.31 6.26 6.05
C ASP A 312 -2.69 7.44 6.95
N VAL A 313 -3.48 7.17 7.99
CA VAL A 313 -3.93 8.20 8.94
C VAL A 313 -2.81 8.79 9.81
N GLY A 314 -1.80 7.99 10.21
CA GLY A 314 -0.68 8.48 11.02
C GLY A 314 0.18 9.47 10.24
N LEU A 315 0.47 9.15 8.98
CA LEU A 315 1.12 10.08 8.07
C LEU A 315 0.27 11.33 7.82
N LEU A 316 -1.06 11.20 7.63
CA LEU A 316 -1.95 12.34 7.43
C LEU A 316 -1.93 13.31 8.61
N THR A 317 -1.90 12.81 9.87
CA THR A 317 -1.80 13.69 11.04
C THR A 317 -0.50 14.50 11.04
N THR A 318 0.60 13.90 10.58
CA THR A 318 1.90 14.55 10.52
C THR A 318 1.97 15.55 9.36
N LEU A 319 1.47 15.17 8.19
CA LEU A 319 1.38 16.04 7.02
C LEU A 319 0.51 17.29 7.28
N SER A 320 -0.46 17.17 8.19
CA SER A 320 -1.36 18.26 8.56
C SER A 320 -0.87 19.08 9.76
N ASP A 321 0.35 18.83 10.24
CA ASP A 321 0.95 19.46 11.43
C ASP A 321 0.06 19.41 12.69
N LEU A 322 -0.80 18.39 12.81
CA LEU A 322 -1.75 18.29 13.91
C LEU A 322 -1.00 17.99 15.22
N PRO A 323 -1.18 18.73 16.32
CA PRO A 323 -0.46 18.43 17.56
C PRO A 323 -0.85 17.08 18.16
N ILE A 324 0.11 16.34 18.74
CA ILE A 324 -0.15 15.02 19.36
C ILE A 324 -1.16 15.13 20.51
N LYS A 325 -0.97 16.14 21.38
CA LYS A 325 -1.83 16.39 22.55
C LYS A 325 -3.29 16.54 22.17
N VAL A 326 -3.52 17.14 21.00
CA VAL A 326 -4.84 17.34 20.44
C VAL A 326 -5.47 15.94 20.25
N VAL A 327 -4.94 15.08 19.37
CA VAL A 327 -5.53 13.75 19.11
C VAL A 327 -5.75 12.89 20.39
N ILE A 328 -4.88 12.99 21.39
CA ILE A 328 -4.99 12.21 22.65
C ILE A 328 -6.11 12.72 23.58
N HIS A 329 -6.25 14.04 23.77
CA HIS A 329 -7.04 14.58 24.89
C HIS A 329 -8.51 14.86 24.54
N GLY A 330 -8.93 14.73 23.27
CA GLY A 330 -10.31 14.48 22.81
C GLY A 330 -11.41 15.52 23.10
N ASN A 331 -11.35 16.31 24.17
CA ASN A 331 -12.49 17.09 24.66
C ASN A 331 -12.67 18.48 24.03
N GLN A 332 -11.67 19.01 23.33
CA GLN A 332 -11.78 20.31 22.63
C GLN A 332 -11.81 20.16 21.09
N LEU A 333 -12.03 18.93 20.59
CA LEU A 333 -11.66 18.51 19.24
C LEU A 333 -12.78 18.22 18.27
N PHE A 334 -14.00 18.50 18.70
CA PHE A 334 -15.19 18.06 18.00
C PHE A 334 -15.58 18.86 16.75
N GLN A 335 -14.82 19.87 16.31
CA GLN A 335 -15.38 20.79 15.32
C GLN A 335 -15.08 20.47 13.85
N GLU A 336 -13.85 20.17 13.38
CA GLU A 336 -13.66 20.00 11.92
C GLU A 336 -12.65 18.92 11.47
N PHE A 337 -11.41 18.91 12.01
CA PHE A 337 -10.36 18.03 11.46
C PHE A 337 -10.46 16.56 11.93
N HIS A 338 -11.08 16.28 13.08
CA HIS A 338 -11.32 14.87 13.50
C HIS A 338 -12.30 14.15 12.57
N GLY A 339 -13.33 14.82 12.06
CA GLY A 339 -14.24 14.22 11.09
C GLY A 339 -13.48 13.74 9.84
N ALA A 340 -12.52 14.55 9.38
CA ALA A 340 -11.65 14.19 8.27
C ALA A 340 -10.75 12.98 8.56
N LEU A 341 -10.12 12.93 9.75
CA LEU A 341 -9.27 11.80 10.15
C LEU A 341 -10.07 10.50 10.31
N THR A 342 -11.23 10.56 10.95
CA THR A 342 -12.11 9.40 11.13
C THR A 342 -12.65 8.92 9.78
N GLU A 343 -13.05 9.83 8.89
CA GLU A 343 -13.49 9.47 7.54
C GLU A 343 -12.35 8.84 6.73
N ASN A 344 -11.13 9.38 6.83
CA ASN A 344 -9.94 8.79 6.19
C ASN A 344 -9.61 7.41 6.76
N PHE A 345 -9.72 7.23 8.08
CA PHE A 345 -9.56 5.94 8.75
C PHE A 345 -10.55 4.91 8.19
N VAL A 346 -11.83 5.27 8.15
CA VAL A 346 -12.89 4.39 7.62
C VAL A 346 -12.62 4.07 6.15
N ALA A 347 -12.26 5.07 5.33
CA ALA A 347 -11.91 4.84 3.93
C ALA A 347 -10.70 3.90 3.80
N GLN A 348 -9.65 4.10 4.59
CA GLN A 348 -8.46 3.25 4.61
C GLN A 348 -8.80 1.80 4.94
N GLU A 349 -9.66 1.54 5.93
CA GLU A 349 -10.07 0.18 6.29
C GLU A 349 -10.99 -0.44 5.22
N LEU A 350 -11.94 0.33 4.68
CA LEU A 350 -12.88 -0.17 3.67
C LEU A 350 -12.23 -0.47 2.31
N VAL A 351 -11.26 0.33 1.83
CA VAL A 351 -10.56 0.05 0.55
C VAL A 351 -9.80 -1.28 0.60
N ARG A 352 -9.42 -1.75 1.78
CA ARG A 352 -8.74 -3.06 1.92
C ARG A 352 -9.70 -4.23 1.70
N ALA A 353 -10.92 -4.08 2.23
CA ALA A 353 -11.97 -5.09 2.12
C ALA A 353 -12.63 -5.05 0.73
N HIS A 354 -12.67 -3.88 0.09
CA HIS A 354 -13.33 -3.65 -1.18
C HIS A 354 -12.41 -2.93 -2.16
N GLU A 355 -12.27 -3.47 -3.38
CA GLU A 355 -11.39 -2.87 -4.39
C GLU A 355 -11.74 -1.42 -4.75
N ARG A 356 -13.00 -1.01 -4.57
CA ARG A 356 -13.50 0.33 -4.89
C ARG A 356 -14.50 0.81 -3.87
N LEU A 357 -14.42 2.09 -3.51
CA LEU A 357 -15.38 2.77 -2.66
C LEU A 357 -16.19 3.79 -3.45
N HIS A 358 -17.42 3.99 -2.99
CA HIS A 358 -18.38 4.96 -3.50
C HIS A 358 -19.04 5.71 -2.36
N TYR A 359 -19.52 6.91 -2.63
CA TYR A 359 -20.46 7.63 -1.77
C TYR A 359 -21.63 8.14 -2.61
N TRP A 360 -22.77 8.45 -2.00
CA TRP A 360 -23.95 8.97 -2.70
C TRP A 360 -24.26 10.39 -2.23
#